data_AF-A0A9D4ZM86-F1
#
_entry.id   AF-A0A9D4ZM86-F1
#
_cell.length_a   1.000
_cell.length_b   1.000
_cell.length_c   1.000
_cell.angle_alpha   90.00
_cell.angle_beta   90.00
_cell.angle_gamma   90.00
#
_symmetry.space_group_name_H-M   'P 1'
#
loop_
_entity.id
_entity.type
_entity.pdbx_description
1 polymer ?
#
loop_
_entity_poly.entity_id
_entity_poly.type
_entity_poly.pdbx_seq_one_letter_code
_entity_poly.pdbx_strand_id
1 'polypeptide(L)'
;MEDEQSVASFDPDTVMEIFKLVWVRTSKEKEQKQEEGALEAEAGPLLTKKKRATTANANSLKLSCELLRLFVSEAIQRAALIAEAEG
;
A
#
# COMPACT_ATOMS: atom_id res chain seq x y z
N MET A 1 -18.15 30.52 -13.38
CA MET A 1 -17.04 29.94 -14.16
C MET A 1 -15.82 30.20 -13.32
N GLU A 2 -15.00 29.18 -13.08
CA GLU A 2 -13.81 29.21 -12.20
C GLU A 2 -14.25 29.16 -10.71
N ASP A 3 -13.86 28.21 -9.86
CA ASP A 3 -12.63 27.42 -9.77
C ASP A 3 -12.90 25.90 -9.79
N GLU A 4 -12.43 25.19 -10.82
CA GLU A 4 -12.12 23.77 -10.68
C GLU A 4 -10.85 23.70 -9.83
N GLN A 5 -11.03 23.76 -8.52
CA GLN A 5 -9.95 23.67 -7.56
C GLN A 5 -9.23 22.36 -7.87
N SER A 6 -8.01 22.42 -8.40
CA SER A 6 -7.18 21.24 -8.58
C SER A 6 -6.87 20.74 -7.18
N VAL A 7 -7.73 19.88 -6.65
CA VAL A 7 -7.54 19.31 -5.32
C VAL A 7 -6.23 18.55 -5.42
N ALA A 8 -5.22 19.00 -4.65
CA ALA A 8 -3.91 18.39 -4.65
C ALA A 8 -4.09 16.88 -4.37
N SER A 9 -3.78 16.06 -5.36
CA SER A 9 -3.85 14.60 -5.28
C SER A 9 -2.44 14.05 -5.15
N PHE A 10 -2.34 12.80 -4.69
CA PHE A 10 -1.04 12.14 -4.54
C PHE A 10 -0.38 11.94 -5.90
N ASP A 11 0.92 12.18 -5.95
CA ASP A 11 1.72 11.87 -7.14
C ASP A 11 1.78 10.34 -7.37
N PRO A 12 1.47 9.84 -8.58
CA PRO A 12 1.44 8.40 -8.87
C PRO A 12 2.77 7.67 -8.62
N ASP A 13 3.90 8.33 -8.84
CA ASP A 13 5.22 7.71 -8.62
C ASP A 13 5.48 7.52 -7.13
N THR A 14 5.08 8.50 -6.31
CA THR A 14 5.10 8.39 -4.85
C THR A 14 4.24 7.23 -4.36
N VAL A 15 3.02 7.07 -4.88
CA VAL A 15 2.14 5.94 -4.53
C VAL A 15 2.75 4.60 -4.95
N MET A 16 3.39 4.54 -6.11
CA MET A 16 4.11 3.35 -6.56
C MET A 16 5.27 2.98 -5.62
N GLU A 17 6.04 3.95 -5.13
CA GLU A 17 7.13 3.67 -4.18
C GLU A 17 6.59 3.15 -2.83
N ILE A 18 5.44 3.67 -2.36
CA ILE A 18 4.75 3.10 -1.19
C ILE A 18 4.39 1.63 -1.44
N PHE A 19 3.81 1.31 -2.60
CA PHE A 19 3.44 -0.06 -2.96
C PHE A 19 4.65 -1.00 -3.02
N LYS A 20 5.73 -0.57 -3.68
CA LYS A 20 6.99 -1.34 -3.76
C LYS A 20 7.53 -1.64 -2.37
N LEU A 21 7.57 -0.64 -1.48
CA LEU A 21 8.06 -0.80 -0.11
C LEU A 21 7.27 -1.87 0.65
N VAL A 22 5.94 -1.81 0.57
CA VAL A 22 5.06 -2.80 1.22
C VAL A 22 5.25 -4.18 0.61
N TRP A 23 5.28 -4.31 -0.72
CA TRP A 23 5.46 -5.60 -1.39
C TRP A 23 6.82 -6.25 -1.09
N VAL A 24 7.90 -5.47 -1.03
CA VAL A 24 9.23 -5.97 -0.64
C VAL A 24 9.20 -6.51 0.78
N ARG A 25 8.58 -5.79 1.74
CA ARG A 25 8.42 -6.26 3.12
C ARG A 25 7.60 -7.56 3.16
N THR A 26 6.46 -7.61 2.48
CA THR A 26 5.60 -8.80 2.45
C THR A 26 6.28 -10.00 1.80
N SER A 27 7.10 -9.80 0.75
CA SER A 27 7.87 -10.89 0.13
C SER A 27 8.88 -11.47 1.12
N LYS A 28 9.63 -10.60 1.81
CA LYS A 28 10.62 -11.02 2.81
C LYS A 28 9.99 -11.78 3.97
N GLU A 29 8.86 -11.31 4.48
CA GLU A 29 8.14 -11.99 5.57
C GLU A 29 7.66 -13.40 5.14
N LYS A 30 7.19 -13.54 3.91
CA LYS A 30 6.78 -14.85 3.35
C LYS A 30 7.97 -15.80 3.18
N GLU A 31 9.13 -15.28 2.79
CA GLU A 31 10.36 -16.06 2.65
C GLU A 31 10.83 -16.57 4.01
N GLN A 32 10.87 -15.71 5.04
CA GLN A 32 11.22 -16.11 6.40
C GLN A 32 10.29 -17.19 6.97
N LYS A 33 8.96 -17.02 6.82
CA LYS A 33 7.98 -18.03 7.26
C LYS A 33 8.11 -19.36 6.50
N GLN A 34 8.52 -19.31 5.24
CA GLN A 34 8.72 -20.50 4.43
C GLN A 34 10.00 -21.25 4.81
N GLU A 35 11.07 -20.53 5.18
CA GLU A 35 12.30 -21.10 5.73
C GLU A 35 12.08 -21.72 7.12
N GLU A 36 11.37 -21.02 8.02
CA GLU A 36 11.00 -21.57 9.34
C GLU A 36 10.11 -22.82 9.21
N GLY A 37 9.10 -22.80 8.33
CA GLY A 37 8.24 -23.95 8.09
C GLY A 37 8.92 -25.11 7.36
N ALA A 38 9.98 -24.85 6.59
CA ALA A 38 10.79 -25.89 5.94
C ALA A 38 11.74 -26.59 6.91
N LEU A 39 12.21 -25.89 7.95
CA LEU A 39 12.99 -26.49 9.03
C LEU A 39 12.14 -27.39 9.94
N GLU A 40 10.82 -27.15 10.04
CA GLU A 40 9.88 -28.04 10.74
C GLU A 40 9.38 -29.21 9.89
N ALA A 41 9.39 -29.09 8.55
CA ALA A 41 8.88 -30.09 7.61
C ALA A 41 10.01 -30.75 6.80
N GLU A 42 10.76 -31.65 7.44
CA GLU A 42 11.63 -32.59 6.72
C GLU A 42 10.79 -33.46 5.76
N ALA A 43 11.02 -33.27 4.45
CA ALA A 43 10.79 -34.16 3.30
C ALA A 43 9.85 -33.60 2.20
N GLY A 44 10.43 -32.90 1.21
CA GLY A 44 9.80 -32.69 -0.09
C GLY A 44 10.57 -31.74 -1.02
N PRO A 45 10.60 -31.97 -2.35
CA PRO A 45 11.42 -31.17 -3.27
C PRO A 45 11.07 -29.67 -3.21
N LEU A 46 12.08 -28.85 -2.93
CA LEU A 46 12.04 -27.39 -2.99
C LEU A 46 11.77 -26.92 -4.42
N LEU A 47 10.50 -26.76 -4.77
CA LEU A 47 10.09 -26.09 -6.00
C LEU A 47 10.48 -24.60 -5.88
N THR A 48 11.51 -24.19 -6.61
CA THR A 48 11.91 -22.79 -6.77
C THR A 48 10.78 -22.00 -7.43
N LYS A 49 9.87 -21.45 -6.62
CA LYS A 49 8.77 -20.61 -7.08
C LYS A 49 9.37 -19.30 -7.58
N LYS A 50 9.45 -19.15 -8.91
CA LYS A 50 9.88 -17.92 -9.59
C LYS A 50 9.08 -16.74 -9.06
N LYS A 51 9.75 -15.79 -8.38
CA LYS A 51 9.13 -14.62 -7.76
C LYS A 51 8.44 -13.79 -8.85
N ARG A 52 7.10 -13.83 -8.89
CA ARG A 52 6.32 -12.93 -9.73
C ARG A 52 6.43 -11.54 -9.11
N ALA A 53 7.03 -10.59 -9.82
CA ALA A 53 7.04 -9.21 -9.39
C ALA A 53 5.61 -8.68 -9.31
N THR A 54 5.20 -8.22 -8.13
CA THR A 54 3.93 -7.51 -7.96
C THR A 54 4.08 -6.12 -8.59
N THR A 55 3.09 -5.70 -9.38
CA THR A 55 3.08 -4.40 -10.06
C THR A 55 1.68 -3.79 -10.00
N ALA A 56 1.58 -2.48 -10.21
CA ALA A 56 0.33 -1.76 -10.38
C ALA A 56 0.34 -1.04 -11.74
N ASN A 57 -0.80 -1.07 -12.44
CA ASN A 57 -0.96 -0.37 -13.70
C ASN A 57 -1.39 1.10 -13.47
N ALA A 58 -1.34 1.91 -14.52
CA ALA A 58 -1.65 3.34 -14.44
C ALA A 58 -3.05 3.64 -13.87
N ASN A 59 -4.07 2.84 -14.22
CA ASN A 59 -5.42 3.04 -13.71
C ASN A 59 -5.51 2.72 -12.22
N SER A 60 -4.87 1.64 -11.77
CA SER A 60 -4.80 1.31 -10.34
C SER A 60 -4.05 2.36 -9.54
N LEU A 61 -2.99 2.96 -10.09
CA LEU A 61 -2.26 4.04 -9.42
C LEU A 61 -3.15 5.29 -9.27
N LYS A 62 -3.83 5.71 -10.35
CA LYS A 62 -4.76 6.85 -10.30
C LYS A 62 -5.87 6.65 -9.27
N LEU A 63 -6.50 5.48 -9.26
CA LEU A 63 -7.53 5.16 -8.26
C LEU A 63 -6.95 5.16 -6.84
N SER A 64 -5.72 4.69 -6.67
CA SER A 64 -5.05 4.69 -5.37
C SER A 64 -4.73 6.11 -4.90
N CYS A 65 -4.31 7.01 -5.79
CA CYS A 65 -4.13 8.42 -5.47
C CYS A 65 -5.42 9.05 -4.95
N GLU A 66 -6.54 8.82 -5.63
CA GLU A 66 -7.84 9.33 -5.21
C GLU A 66 -8.31 8.73 -3.88
N LEU A 67 -8.11 7.43 -3.70
CA LEU A 67 -8.44 6.76 -2.44
C LEU A 67 -7.65 7.36 -1.26
N LEU A 68 -6.34 7.55 -1.42
CA LEU A 68 -5.49 8.14 -0.38
C LEU A 68 -5.90 9.59 -0.08
N ARG A 69 -6.21 10.38 -1.13
CA ARG A 69 -6.67 11.75 -0.98
C ARG A 69 -7.94 11.82 -0.14
N LEU A 70 -8.94 11.00 -0.47
CA LEU A 70 -10.20 10.93 0.27
C LEU A 70 -9.98 10.46 1.71
N PHE A 71 -9.18 9.41 1.90
CA PHE A 71 -8.88 8.88 3.23
C PHE A 71 -8.23 9.93 4.15
N VAL A 72 -7.21 10.65 3.65
CA VAL A 72 -6.52 11.68 4.44
C VAL A 72 -7.45 12.85 4.74
N SER A 73 -8.24 13.29 3.76
CA SER A 73 -9.20 14.38 3.95
C SER A 73 -10.21 14.05 5.05
N GLU A 74 -10.78 12.85 4.99
CA GLU A 74 -11.73 12.35 5.99
C GLU A 74 -11.08 12.24 7.38
N ALA A 75 -9.86 11.71 7.46
CA ALA A 75 -9.13 11.58 8.71
C ALA A 75 -8.88 12.95 9.38
N ILE A 76 -8.50 13.96 8.58
CA ILE A 76 -8.30 15.33 9.07
C ILE A 76 -9.61 15.93 9.57
N GLN A 77 -10.70 15.80 8.79
CA GLN A 77 -12.00 16.33 9.18
C GLN A 77 -12.51 15.70 10.47
N ARG A 78 -12.39 14.38 10.62
CA ARG A 78 -12.76 13.69 11.87
C ARG A 78 -11.90 14.11 13.06
N ALA A 79 -10.59 14.26 12.85
CA ALA A 79 -9.69 14.73 13.90
C ALA A 79 -10.05 16.15 14.37
N ALA A 80 -10.39 17.05 13.43
CA ALA A 80 -10.84 18.39 13.74
C ALA A 80 -12.15 18.38 14.56
N LEU A 81 -13.15 17.60 14.13
CA LEU A 81 -14.42 17.48 14.85
C LEU A 81 -14.24 16.97 16.29
N ILE A 82 -13.33 16.01 16.50
CA ILE A 82 -13.02 15.51 17.85
C ILE A 82 -12.35 16.61 18.68
N ALA A 83 -11.35 17.31 18.11
CA ALA A 83 -10.65 18.38 18.81
C ALA A 83 -11.59 19.54 19.21
N GLU A 84 -12.56 19.89 18.37
CA GLU A 84 -13.57 20.90 18.67
C GLU A 84 -14.55 20.47 19.77
N ALA A 85 -14.83 19.17 19.89
CA ALA A 85 -15.73 18.62 20.91
C ALA A 85 -15.07 18.49 22.30
N GLU A 86 -13.74 18.38 22.35
CA GLU A 86 -12.96 18.24 23.58
C GLU A 86 -12.42 19.58 24.14
N GLY A 87 -12.56 20.67 23.38
CA GLY A 87 -12.09 22.02 23.71
C GLY A 87 -13.03 22.85 24.60
#